data_AF-A0A2V9K9F1-F1
#
_entry.id   AF-A0A2V9K9F1-F1
#
_cell.length_a   1.000
_cell.length_b   1.000
_cell.length_c   1.000
_cell.angle_alpha   90.00
_cell.angle_beta   90.00
_cell.angle_gamma   90.00
#
_symmetry.space_group_name_H-M   'P 1'
#
loop_
_entity.id
_entity.type
_entity.pdbx_description
1 polymer ?
#
loop_
_entity_poly.entity_id
_entity_poly.type
_entity_poly.pdbx_seq_one_letter_code
_entity_poly.pdbx_strand_id
1 'polypeptide(L)'
;GPQLVNRVVDIADYIDRKVWVNMANVTQGPAGETGERVRRRLAAEGKRLPLLGTDAETANRQYTKYFAFARDRARGPAHGLEWAEYFHYIGPDESELDEYIRKNAVPL
;
A
#
# COMPACT_ATOMS: atom_id res chain seq x y z
N GLY A 1 -3.41 22.41 -0.31
CA GLY A 1 -4.53 22.08 0.59
C GLY A 1 -4.31 20.70 1.19
N PRO A 2 -4.99 20.33 2.30
CA PRO A 2 -4.90 18.99 2.86
C PRO A 2 -5.37 17.95 1.83
N GLN A 3 -4.66 16.82 1.73
CA GLN A 3 -5.08 15.71 0.88
C GLN A 3 -6.18 14.93 1.59
N LEU A 4 -7.43 15.16 1.19
CA LEU A 4 -8.60 14.53 1.81
C LEU A 4 -8.63 13.04 1.45
N VAL A 5 -8.64 12.16 2.45
CA VAL A 5 -8.85 10.73 2.23
C VAL A 5 -10.32 10.44 2.40
N ASN A 6 -10.99 9.99 1.33
CA ASN A 6 -12.40 9.62 1.35
C ASN A 6 -12.65 8.19 0.83
N ARG A 7 -11.58 7.46 0.46
CA ARG A 7 -11.65 6.07 0.05
C ARG A 7 -10.46 5.29 0.62
N VAL A 8 -10.76 4.14 1.20
CA VAL A 8 -9.79 3.17 1.68
C VAL A 8 -10.01 1.87 0.93
N VAL A 9 -8.94 1.28 0.42
CA VAL A 9 -8.99 0.06 -0.38
C VAL A 9 -8.16 -1.00 0.32
N ASP A 10 -8.76 -2.16 0.57
CA ASP A 10 -8.06 -3.36 1.00
C ASP A 10 -7.16 -3.88 -0.13
N ILE A 11 -5.89 -4.06 0.17
CA ILE A 11 -4.90 -4.58 -0.78
C ILE A 11 -4.20 -5.83 -0.26
N ALA A 12 -4.74 -6.51 0.75
CA ALA A 12 -4.13 -7.71 1.33
C ALA A 12 -3.83 -8.78 0.28
N ASP A 13 -4.79 -9.05 -0.61
CA ASP A 13 -4.64 -10.04 -1.69
C ASP A 13 -3.67 -9.59 -2.80
N TYR A 14 -3.31 -8.31 -2.84
CA TYR A 14 -2.51 -7.70 -3.91
C TYR A 14 -1.12 -7.24 -3.46
N ILE A 15 -0.83 -7.26 -2.15
CA ILE A 15 0.42 -6.71 -1.61
C ILE A 15 1.64 -7.38 -2.22
N ASP A 16 1.61 -8.69 -2.46
CA ASP A 16 2.74 -9.41 -3.05
C ASP A 16 2.94 -9.03 -4.52
N ARG A 17 1.86 -8.84 -5.29
CA ARG A 17 1.95 -8.35 -6.67
C ARG A 17 2.52 -6.92 -6.71
N LYS A 18 2.08 -6.06 -5.79
CA LYS A 18 2.58 -4.69 -5.65
C LYS A 18 4.08 -4.66 -5.32
N VAL A 19 4.55 -5.57 -4.45
CA VAL A 19 5.98 -5.77 -4.15
C VAL A 19 6.75 -6.10 -5.42
N TRP A 20 6.30 -7.08 -6.20
CA TRP A 20 6.97 -7.49 -7.42
C TRP A 20 7.11 -6.36 -8.45
N VAL A 21 6.03 -5.63 -8.71
CA VAL A 21 6.07 -4.54 -9.71
C VAL A 21 6.96 -3.37 -9.25
N ASN A 22 7.06 -3.10 -7.95
CA ASN A 22 7.95 -2.05 -7.44
C ASN A 22 9.41 -2.49 -7.39
N MET A 23 9.68 -3.77 -7.13
CA MET A 23 11.03 -4.33 -7.24
C MET A 23 11.59 -4.24 -8.67
N ALA A 24 10.73 -4.31 -9.68
CA ALA A 24 11.15 -4.14 -11.07
C ALA A 24 11.72 -2.74 -11.36
N ASN A 25 11.36 -1.73 -10.57
CA ASN A 25 11.96 -0.40 -10.65
C ASN A 25 13.26 -0.34 -9.85
N VAL A 26 14.36 -0.73 -10.50
CA VAL A 26 15.69 -0.78 -9.86
C VAL A 26 16.36 0.59 -9.73
N THR A 27 15.97 1.57 -10.56
CA THR A 27 16.62 2.88 -10.63
C THR A 27 15.88 3.97 -9.85
N GLN A 28 14.55 3.87 -9.75
CA GLN A 28 13.71 4.88 -9.11
C GLN A 28 12.79 4.25 -8.05
N GLY A 29 12.58 4.97 -6.94
CA GLY A 29 11.64 4.56 -5.90
C GLY A 29 12.26 3.78 -4.72
N PRO A 30 11.42 3.41 -3.73
CA PRO A 30 11.90 2.91 -2.43
C PRO A 30 12.24 1.41 -2.42
N ALA A 31 12.02 0.70 -3.54
CA ALA A 31 12.15 -0.75 -3.66
C ALA A 31 13.46 -1.15 -4.39
N GLY A 32 13.38 -1.89 -5.49
CA GLY A 32 14.54 -2.41 -6.21
C GLY A 32 15.41 -3.35 -5.37
N GLU A 33 16.73 -3.17 -5.45
CA GLU A 33 17.72 -4.02 -4.78
C GLU A 33 18.04 -3.60 -3.34
N THR A 34 17.20 -2.76 -2.73
CA THR A 34 17.49 -2.18 -1.42
C THR A 34 17.61 -3.23 -0.32
N GLY A 35 16.78 -4.28 -0.36
CA GLY A 35 16.84 -5.35 0.63
C GLY A 35 18.17 -6.11 0.60
N GLU A 36 18.70 -6.40 -0.58
CA GLU A 36 20.00 -7.03 -0.76
C GLU A 36 21.14 -6.13 -0.28
N ARG A 37 21.07 -4.82 -0.55
CA ARG A 37 22.07 -3.86 -0.03
C ARG A 37 22.08 -3.85 1.51
N VAL A 38 20.90 -3.86 2.14
CA VAL A 38 20.78 -3.94 3.59
C VAL A 38 21.34 -5.28 4.11
N ARG A 39 21.02 -6.40 3.46
CA ARG A 39 21.53 -7.73 3.83
C ARG A 39 23.06 -7.79 3.79
N ARG A 40 23.69 -7.29 2.71
CA ARG A 40 25.15 -7.23 2.57
C ARG A 40 25.81 -6.36 3.62
N ARG A 41 25.22 -5.19 3.90
CA ARG A 41 25.71 -4.30 4.97
C ARG A 41 25.69 -5.01 6.33
N LEU A 42 24.58 -5.64 6.68
CA LEU A 42 24.47 -6.37 7.94
C LEU A 42 25.49 -7.51 8.04
N ALA A 43 25.69 -8.26 6.95
CA ALA A 43 26.68 -9.33 6.90
C ALA A 43 28.12 -8.80 7.12
N ALA A 44 28.47 -7.65 6.54
CA ALA A 44 29.75 -6.99 6.78
C ALA A 44 29.92 -6.53 8.25
N GLU A 45 28.81 -6.27 8.96
CA GLU A 45 28.79 -6.00 10.40
C GLU A 45 28.72 -7.28 11.27
N GLY A 46 28.77 -8.48 10.68
CA GLY A 46 28.61 -9.75 11.40
C GLY A 46 27.19 -10.01 11.90
N LYS A 47 26.19 -9.30 11.36
CA LYS A 47 24.78 -9.35 11.76
C LYS A 47 23.92 -9.97 10.65
N ARG A 48 22.73 -10.43 11.03
CA ARG A 48 21.68 -10.83 10.09
C ARG A 48 20.32 -10.40 10.60
N LEU A 49 19.40 -10.12 9.68
CA LEU A 49 17.98 -9.95 9.97
C LEU A 49 17.23 -11.15 9.35
N PRO A 50 16.65 -12.07 10.15
CA PRO A 50 15.98 -13.25 9.62
C PRO A 50 14.90 -12.94 8.57
N LEU A 51 14.22 -11.80 8.71
CA LEU A 51 13.21 -11.32 7.77
C LEU A 51 13.74 -11.17 6.33
N LEU A 52 15.02 -10.83 6.14
CA LEU A 52 15.61 -10.65 4.81
C LEU A 52 16.01 -11.97 4.15
N GLY A 53 15.83 -13.11 4.82
CA GLY A 53 16.23 -14.40 4.28
C GLY A 53 17.73 -14.53 4.03
N THR A 54 18.08 -15.46 3.15
CA THR A 54 19.49 -15.82 2.84
C THR A 54 19.91 -15.47 1.42
N ASP A 55 18.96 -15.14 0.55
CA ASP A 55 19.18 -14.80 -0.86
C ASP A 55 18.67 -13.37 -1.18
N ALA A 56 19.13 -12.83 -2.31
CA ALA A 56 18.84 -11.46 -2.71
C ALA A 56 17.37 -11.23 -3.05
N GLU A 57 16.69 -12.22 -3.65
CA GLU A 57 15.28 -12.09 -4.05
C GLU A 57 14.39 -11.98 -2.82
N THR A 58 14.55 -12.90 -1.86
CA THR A 58 13.86 -12.87 -0.57
C THR A 58 14.14 -11.56 0.16
N ALA A 59 15.39 -11.12 0.21
CA ALA A 59 15.76 -9.87 0.87
C ALA A 59 15.01 -8.67 0.28
N ASN A 60 14.99 -8.55 -1.05
CA ASN A 60 14.33 -7.44 -1.73
C ASN A 60 12.81 -7.48 -1.57
N ARG A 61 12.19 -8.66 -1.67
CA ARG A 61 10.74 -8.83 -1.46
C ARG A 61 10.31 -8.44 -0.06
N GLN A 62 11.00 -8.99 0.93
CA GLN A 62 10.66 -8.78 2.33
C GLN A 62 10.94 -7.34 2.76
N TYR A 63 12.04 -6.76 2.27
CA TYR A 63 12.33 -5.35 2.47
C TYR A 63 11.22 -4.47 1.90
N THR A 64 10.84 -4.72 0.64
CA THR A 64 9.83 -3.92 -0.05
C THR A 64 8.47 -4.02 0.65
N LYS A 65 8.04 -5.24 1.01
CA LYS A 65 6.76 -5.47 1.69
C LYS A 65 6.70 -4.74 3.03
N TYR A 66 7.68 -4.97 3.90
CA TYR A 66 7.57 -4.56 5.30
C TYR A 66 8.14 -3.17 5.61
N PHE A 67 9.06 -2.65 4.79
CA PHE A 67 9.65 -1.33 5.01
C PHE A 67 9.23 -0.32 3.95
N ALA A 68 9.33 -0.66 2.65
CA ALA A 68 8.91 0.28 1.60
C ALA A 68 7.39 0.54 1.63
N PHE A 69 6.58 -0.48 1.96
CA PHE A 69 5.13 -0.36 2.13
C PHE A 69 4.65 -0.40 3.59
N ALA A 70 5.53 -0.06 4.53
CA ALA A 70 5.17 0.03 5.95
C ALA A 70 3.94 0.93 6.20
N ARG A 71 3.79 2.01 5.41
CA ARG A 71 2.65 2.92 5.50
C ARG A 71 1.32 2.27 5.14
N ASP A 72 1.29 1.37 4.15
CA ASP A 72 0.05 0.72 3.74
C ASP A 72 -0.39 -0.30 4.80
N ARG A 73 0.58 -0.98 5.43
CA ARG A 73 0.34 -1.78 6.63
C ARG A 73 -0.16 -0.95 7.81
N ALA A 74 0.47 0.20 8.07
CA ALA A 74 0.09 1.06 9.20
C ALA A 74 -1.31 1.65 9.08
N ARG A 75 -1.83 1.79 7.85
CA ARG A 75 -3.17 2.32 7.57
C ARG A 75 -4.28 1.30 7.77
N GLY A 76 -4.01 0.02 7.54
CA GLY A 76 -5.00 -1.05 7.60
C GLY A 76 -5.77 -1.16 8.93
N PRO A 77 -5.09 -1.18 10.10
CA PRO A 77 -5.73 -1.47 11.38
C PRO A 77 -6.89 -0.56 11.75
N ALA A 78 -6.87 0.71 11.33
CA ALA A 78 -7.96 1.65 11.58
C ALA A 78 -9.28 1.25 10.90
N HIS A 79 -9.23 0.33 9.92
CA HIS A 79 -10.36 -0.17 9.14
C HIS A 79 -10.56 -1.68 9.27
N GLY A 80 -9.85 -2.34 10.20
CA GLY A 80 -9.88 -3.80 10.35
C GLY A 80 -9.18 -4.56 9.21
N LEU A 81 -8.29 -3.89 8.47
CA LEU A 81 -7.54 -4.47 7.33
C LEU A 81 -6.08 -4.71 7.72
N GLU A 82 -5.41 -5.67 7.09
CA GLU A 82 -3.96 -5.85 7.28
C GLU A 82 -3.15 -4.86 6.45
N TRP A 83 -3.60 -4.58 5.22
CA TRP A 83 -2.94 -3.68 4.28
C TRP A 83 -3.99 -2.79 3.62
N ALA A 84 -3.79 -1.48 3.66
CA ALA A 84 -4.73 -0.54 3.06
C ALA A 84 -4.05 0.62 2.34
N GLU A 85 -4.58 0.96 1.17
CA GLU A 85 -4.24 2.18 0.46
C GLU A 85 -5.32 3.25 0.63
N TYR A 86 -4.88 4.48 0.80
CA TYR A 86 -5.74 5.65 0.95
C TYR A 86 -5.78 6.43 -0.35
N PHE A 87 -6.99 6.77 -0.78
CA PHE A 87 -7.24 7.53 -2.01
C PHE A 87 -8.11 8.76 -1.73
N HIS A 88 -7.95 9.74 -2.60
CA HIS A 88 -8.93 10.80 -2.82
C HIS A 88 -9.70 10.45 -4.09
N TYR A 89 -10.94 9.99 -3.91
CA TYR A 89 -11.84 9.61 -4.97
C TYR A 89 -12.81 10.75 -5.26
N ILE A 90 -12.85 11.21 -6.52
CA ILE A 90 -13.87 12.14 -7.01
C ILE A 90 -14.88 11.28 -7.78
N GLY A 91 -16.09 11.19 -7.25
CA GLY A 91 -17.18 10.40 -7.84
C GLY A 91 -17.85 11.10 -9.02
N PRO A 92 -18.74 10.40 -9.74
CA PRO A 92 -19.62 11.03 -10.71
C PRO A 92 -20.54 12.05 -10.03
N ASP A 93 -21.01 13.03 -10.79
CA ASP A 93 -22.02 13.97 -10.29
C ASP A 93 -23.31 13.20 -9.95
N GLU A 94 -23.88 13.47 -8.77
CA GLU A 94 -25.19 12.96 -8.41
C GLU A 94 -26.28 13.83 -9.05
N SER A 95 -27.35 13.20 -9.53
CA SER A 95 -28.49 13.90 -10.09
C SER A 95 -29.23 14.66 -8.97
N GLU A 96 -29.13 15.99 -8.98
CA GLU A 96 -29.87 16.85 -8.05
C GLU A 96 -31.38 16.56 -8.10
N LEU A 97 -31.90 16.23 -9.29
CA LEU A 97 -33.30 15.86 -9.49
C LEU A 97 -33.66 14.57 -8.76
N ASP A 98 -32.84 13.51 -8.89
CA ASP A 98 -33.11 12.22 -8.24
C ASP A 98 -33.01 12.34 -6.72
N GLU A 99 -32.06 13.14 -6.23
CA GLU A 99 -31.96 13.46 -4.81
C GLU A 99 -33.19 14.23 -4.31
N TYR A 100 -33.64 15.22 -5.09
CA TYR A 100 -34.83 16.00 -4.76
C TYR A 100 -36.09 15.12 -4.73
N ILE A 101 -36.28 14.24 -5.73
CA ILE A 101 -37.40 13.29 -5.76
C ILE A 101 -37.34 12.38 -4.53
N ARG A 102 -36.18 11.79 -4.22
CA ARG A 102 -36.00 10.89 -3.07
C ARG A 102 -36.37 11.55 -1.74
N LYS A 103 -36.04 12.84 -1.58
CA LYS A 103 -36.29 13.60 -0.34
C LYS A 103 -37.72 14.11 -0.21
N ASN A 104 -38.41 14.35 -1.33
CA ASN A 104 -39.66 15.12 -1.33
C ASN A 104 -40.89 14.40 -1.89
N ALA A 105 -40.74 13.22 -2.50
CA ALA A 105 -41.88 12.48 -3.04
C ALA A 105 -42.82 12.00 -1.91
N VAL A 106 -44.13 12.14 -2.12
CA VAL A 106 -45.18 11.67 -1.19
C VAL A 106 -46.10 10.66 -1.90
N PRO A 107 -46.70 9.69 -1.17
CA PRO A 107 -47.67 8.76 -1.74
C PRO A 107 -48.92 9.47 -2.29
N LEU A 108 -49.60 8.82 -3.24
CA LEU A 108 -50.90 9.24 -3.76
C LEU A 108 -52.03 9.00 -2.75
#